data_AF-A0A182EZS6-F1
#
_entry.id   AF-A0A182EZS6-F1
#
_cell.length_a   1.000
_cell.length_b   1.000
_cell.length_c   1.000
_cell.angle_alpha   90.00
_cell.angle_beta   90.00
_cell.angle_gamma   90.00
#
_symmetry.space_group_name_H-M   'P 1'
#
loop_
_entity.id
_entity.type
_entity.pdbx_description
1 polymer ?
#
loop_
_entity_poly.entity_id
_entity_poly.type
_entity_poly.pdbx_seq_one_letter_code
_entity_poly.pdbx_strand_id
1 'polypeptide(L)'
;MYKNDCDLVLQRLNQHQTKDEPTHQKESTKMALHQTVNLPQLPLPIFSDNPKEWRRFWSSLDAAVHQQNIPDIQKLNYLAAYLKGDASMAIRDYGITPENYYVIRTVLDEKFGQSHIIKKSLYNELHSIKENDREWKTTVEAIERILRQLEA
;
A
#
# COMPACT_ATOMS: atom_id res chain seq x y z
N MET A 1 11.11 56.19 27.19
CA MET A 1 9.68 55.96 27.47
C MET A 1 8.89 56.65 26.35
N TYR A 2 8.82 56.08 25.15
CA TYR A 2 7.78 55.16 24.65
C TYR A 2 6.33 55.57 24.95
N LYS A 3 5.61 55.84 23.85
CA LYS A 3 4.25 55.40 23.52
C LYS A 3 3.12 56.16 24.22
N ASN A 4 2.31 56.91 23.44
CA ASN A 4 0.87 56.99 23.67
C ASN A 4 0.00 57.59 22.55
N ASP A 5 0.52 57.94 21.37
CA ASP A 5 -0.35 58.49 20.32
C ASP A 5 -1.07 57.43 19.46
N CYS A 6 -0.68 56.15 19.54
CA CYS A 6 -1.35 55.06 18.82
C CYS A 6 -2.59 54.49 19.53
N ASP A 7 -2.73 54.68 20.84
CA ASP A 7 -3.86 54.11 21.59
C ASP A 7 -5.16 54.93 21.40
N LEU A 8 -5.05 56.20 20.97
CA LEU A 8 -6.22 57.05 20.77
C LEU A 8 -7.00 56.77 19.48
N VAL A 9 -6.36 56.12 18.49
CA VAL A 9 -7.01 55.81 17.20
C VAL A 9 -7.76 54.47 17.25
N LEU A 10 -7.25 53.49 18.02
CA LEU A 10 -7.86 52.16 18.12
C LEU A 10 -9.15 52.15 18.95
N GLN A 11 -9.38 53.15 19.80
CA GLN A 11 -10.60 53.23 20.63
C GLN A 11 -11.80 53.83 19.87
N ARG A 12 -11.60 54.44 18.68
CA ARG A 12 -12.69 55.08 17.90
C ARG A 12 -13.36 54.17 16.88
N LEU A 13 -12.80 52.99 16.59
CA LEU A 13 -13.37 52.05 15.62
C LEU A 13 -14.32 51.00 16.24
N ASN A 14 -14.52 51.01 17.56
CA ASN A 14 -15.26 49.96 18.28
C ASN A 14 -16.63 50.40 18.83
N GLN A 15 -17.22 51.51 18.35
CA GLN A 15 -18.46 52.08 18.92
C GLN A 15 -19.75 51.97 18.09
N HIS A 16 -19.80 51.22 16.98
CA HIS A 16 -21.09 50.95 16.31
C HIS A 16 -21.40 49.45 16.31
N GLN A 17 -22.25 49.04 17.26
CA GLN A 17 -22.98 47.76 17.22
C GLN A 17 -24.45 47.99 16.84
N THR A 18 -25.05 46.90 16.33
CA THR A 18 -26.48 46.56 16.13
C THR A 18 -27.06 46.85 14.74
N LYS A 19 -27.90 46.00 14.14
CA LYS A 19 -28.34 44.59 14.30
C LYS A 19 -29.18 44.32 13.03
N ASP A 20 -29.06 43.14 12.42
CA ASP A 20 -30.17 42.27 11.97
C ASP A 20 -29.68 41.19 10.98
N GLU A 21 -29.83 39.93 11.40
CA GLU A 21 -29.75 38.67 10.63
C GLU A 21 -31.19 38.32 10.16
N PRO A 22 -31.47 37.31 9.28
CA PRO A 22 -30.61 36.18 8.93
C PRO A 22 -30.57 35.82 7.43
N THR A 23 -29.69 34.87 7.06
CA THR A 23 -30.00 33.66 6.25
C THR A 23 -28.74 33.07 5.61
N HIS A 24 -28.33 31.91 6.15
CA HIS A 24 -27.65 30.77 5.52
C HIS A 24 -26.62 30.98 4.39
N GLN A 25 -25.35 30.69 4.68
CA GLN A 25 -24.66 29.50 4.16
C GLN A 25 -23.35 29.28 4.92
N LYS A 26 -23.39 28.34 5.87
CA LYS A 26 -22.19 27.73 6.44
C LYS A 26 -21.63 26.77 5.39
N GLU A 27 -20.59 27.16 4.67
CA GLU A 27 -19.73 26.19 4.00
C GLU A 27 -19.03 25.36 5.08
N SER A 28 -19.61 24.18 5.30
CA SER A 28 -19.02 23.13 6.10
C SER A 28 -17.80 22.60 5.35
N THR A 29 -16.63 23.16 5.64
CA THR A 29 -15.37 22.45 5.39
C THR A 29 -15.40 21.23 6.29
N LYS A 30 -15.88 20.11 5.75
CA LYS A 30 -15.71 18.78 6.32
C LYS A 30 -14.22 18.52 6.39
N MET A 31 -13.57 18.99 7.45
CA MET A 31 -12.34 18.36 7.91
C MET A 31 -12.77 16.94 8.27
N ALA A 32 -12.52 15.99 7.38
CA ALA A 32 -12.50 14.60 7.76
C ALA A 32 -11.51 14.54 8.90
N LEU A 33 -12.01 14.47 10.13
CA LEU A 33 -11.22 14.01 11.27
C LEU A 33 -10.91 12.57 10.92
N HIS A 34 -9.76 12.38 10.28
CA HIS A 34 -9.09 11.09 10.26
C HIS A 34 -8.95 10.76 11.75
N GLN A 35 -9.83 9.90 12.27
CA GLN A 35 -9.65 9.38 13.62
C GLN A 35 -8.28 8.71 13.59
N THR A 36 -7.28 9.37 14.17
CA THR A 36 -5.98 8.77 14.42
C THR A 36 -6.21 7.76 15.53
N VAL A 37 -6.76 6.61 15.16
CA VAL A 37 -6.72 5.44 16.02
C VAL A 37 -5.22 5.19 16.22
N ASN A 38 -4.74 5.42 17.44
CA ASN A 38 -3.38 5.09 17.83
C ASN A 38 -3.29 3.56 17.94
N LEU A 39 -3.25 2.90 16.78
CA LEU A 39 -2.84 1.51 16.71
C LEU A 39 -1.33 1.45 16.97
N PRO A 40 -0.82 0.42 17.67
CA PRO A 40 0.61 0.15 17.66
C PRO A 40 1.06 0.11 16.19
N GLN A 41 2.07 0.91 15.83
CA GLN A 41 2.60 0.89 14.47
C GLN A 41 3.09 -0.52 14.18
N LEU A 42 2.34 -1.26 13.34
CA LEU A 42 2.82 -2.54 12.86
C LEU A 42 4.13 -2.28 12.13
N PRO A 43 5.21 -3.04 12.43
CA PRO A 43 6.46 -2.89 11.72
C PRO A 43 6.18 -3.13 10.24
N LEU A 44 6.49 -2.14 9.40
CA LEU A 44 6.39 -2.27 7.96
C LEU A 44 7.30 -3.44 7.52
N PRO A 45 6.75 -4.41 6.76
CA PRO A 45 7.55 -5.52 6.28
C PRO A 45 8.66 -5.01 5.36
N ILE A 46 9.84 -5.62 5.46
CA ILE A 46 10.94 -5.35 4.53
C ILE A 46 10.72 -6.20 3.28
N PHE A 47 10.89 -5.61 2.11
CA PHE A 47 10.77 -6.28 0.83
C PHE A 47 12.11 -6.34 0.10
N SER A 48 12.43 -7.51 -0.45
CA SER A 48 13.67 -7.74 -1.22
C SER A 48 13.40 -8.05 -2.68
N ASP A 49 12.76 -9.19 -2.95
CA ASP A 49 12.75 -9.81 -4.27
C ASP A 49 11.58 -10.78 -4.46
N ASN A 50 11.10 -11.43 -3.39
CA ASN A 50 10.05 -12.44 -3.47
C ASN A 50 8.69 -11.88 -3.94
N PRO A 51 8.24 -12.17 -5.18
CA PRO A 51 6.98 -11.63 -5.70
C PRO A 51 5.75 -12.08 -4.91
N LYS A 52 5.80 -13.22 -4.21
CA LYS A 52 4.70 -13.70 -3.36
C LYS A 52 4.44 -12.74 -2.19
N GLU A 53 5.48 -12.09 -1.69
CA GLU A 53 5.39 -11.11 -0.59
C GLU A 53 5.06 -9.70 -1.08
N TRP A 54 5.20 -9.41 -2.38
CA TRP A 54 4.96 -8.06 -2.93
C TRP A 54 3.57 -7.53 -2.57
N ARG A 55 2.53 -8.35 -2.76
CA ARG A 55 1.15 -7.94 -2.43
C ARG A 55 1.02 -7.56 -0.96
N ARG A 56 1.57 -8.37 -0.07
CA ARG A 56 1.52 -8.13 1.37
C ARG A 56 2.27 -6.85 1.74
N PHE A 57 3.49 -6.71 1.23
CA PHE A 57 4.32 -5.53 1.41
C PHE A 57 3.59 -4.26 0.95
N TRP A 58 3.09 -4.26 -0.30
CA TRP A 58 2.43 -3.11 -0.87
C TRP A 58 1.15 -2.73 -0.11
N SER A 59 0.33 -3.70 0.30
CA SER A 59 -0.85 -3.43 1.12
C SER A 59 -0.50 -2.78 2.47
N SER A 60 0.57 -3.21 3.12
CA SER A 60 1.03 -2.59 4.37
C SER A 60 1.56 -1.17 4.15
N LEU A 61 2.36 -0.96 3.10
CA LEU A 61 2.91 0.35 2.77
C LEU A 61 1.83 1.34 2.30
N ASP A 62 0.82 0.84 1.59
CA ASP A 62 -0.30 1.65 1.12
C ASP A 62 -1.07 2.27 2.30
N ALA A 63 -1.45 1.45 3.27
CA ALA A 63 -2.17 1.89 4.45
C ALA A 63 -1.33 2.78 5.38
N ALA A 64 -0.06 2.43 5.58
CA ALA A 64 0.81 3.13 6.53
C ALA A 64 1.41 4.45 5.97
N VAL A 65 1.61 4.54 4.65
CA VAL A 65 2.38 5.63 4.03
C VAL A 65 1.63 6.26 2.86
N HIS A 66 1.14 5.48 1.90
CA HIS A 66 0.57 6.02 0.66
C HIS A 66 -0.72 6.82 0.89
N GLN A 67 -1.63 6.28 1.71
CA GLN A 67 -2.91 6.89 2.06
C GLN A 67 -2.79 8.06 3.05
N GLN A 68 -1.62 8.23 3.67
CA GLN A 68 -1.39 9.34 4.59
C GLN A 68 -1.20 10.64 3.83
N ASN A 69 -1.72 11.74 4.40
CA ASN A 69 -1.57 13.08 3.84
C ASN A 69 -0.19 13.68 4.18
N ILE A 70 0.87 13.01 3.72
CA ILE A 70 2.26 13.42 3.87
C ILE A 70 2.90 13.72 2.50
N PRO A 71 3.96 14.54 2.43
CA PRO A 71 4.65 14.85 1.17
C PRO A 71 5.19 13.61 0.46
N ASP A 72 5.15 13.61 -0.88
CA ASP A 72 5.61 12.47 -1.68
C ASP A 72 7.09 12.13 -1.46
N ILE A 73 7.93 13.12 -1.20
CA ILE A 73 9.34 12.87 -0.83
C ILE A 73 9.46 12.10 0.49
N GLN A 74 8.57 12.31 1.45
CA GLN A 74 8.54 11.52 2.68
C GLN A 74 8.06 10.10 2.39
N LYS A 75 7.01 9.95 1.56
CA LYS A 75 6.53 8.62 1.12
C LYS A 75 7.64 7.82 0.43
N LEU A 76 8.43 8.49 -0.42
CA LEU A 76 9.55 7.88 -1.12
C LEU A 76 10.68 7.47 -0.17
N ASN A 77 11.02 8.31 0.82
CA ASN A 77 12.01 7.96 1.84
C ASN A 77 11.58 6.73 2.66
N TYR A 78 10.31 6.68 3.07
CA TYR A 78 9.77 5.49 3.73
C TYR A 78 9.86 4.27 2.82
N LEU A 79 9.39 4.37 1.58
CA LEU A 79 9.48 3.28 0.61
C LEU A 79 10.92 2.77 0.46
N ALA A 80 11.89 3.65 0.21
CA ALA A 80 13.29 3.27 0.05
C ALA A 80 13.88 2.58 1.29
N ALA A 81 13.49 3.02 2.50
CA ALA A 81 13.98 2.43 3.76
C ALA A 81 13.56 0.97 3.98
N TYR A 82 12.42 0.56 3.42
CA TYR A 82 11.90 -0.81 3.55
C TYR A 82 12.23 -1.71 2.35
N LEU A 83 12.98 -1.22 1.37
CA LEU A 83 13.46 -2.01 0.25
C LEU A 83 14.89 -2.50 0.51
N LYS A 84 15.15 -3.77 0.18
CA LYS A 84 16.47 -4.40 0.21
C LYS A 84 16.72 -5.18 -1.09
N GLY A 85 17.92 -5.72 -1.25
CA GLY A 85 18.28 -6.61 -2.36
C GLY A 85 17.87 -6.06 -3.73
N ASP A 86 17.23 -6.90 -4.54
CA ASP A 86 16.84 -6.58 -5.91
C ASP A 86 15.86 -5.41 -6.04
N ALA A 87 14.99 -5.21 -5.05
CA ALA A 87 14.04 -4.09 -5.07
C ALA A 87 14.73 -2.76 -4.78
N SER A 88 15.70 -2.74 -3.85
CA SER A 88 16.55 -1.57 -3.65
C SER A 88 17.41 -1.29 -4.88
N MET A 89 17.96 -2.34 -5.51
CA MET A 89 18.72 -2.20 -6.75
C MET A 89 17.87 -1.68 -7.91
N ALA A 90 16.58 -2.02 -7.98
CA ALA A 90 15.67 -1.59 -9.04
C ALA A 90 15.44 -0.07 -9.04
N ILE A 91 15.60 0.58 -7.88
CA ILE A 91 15.31 2.00 -7.70
C ILE A 91 16.58 2.85 -7.55
N ARG A 92 17.77 2.22 -7.58
CA ARG A 92 19.06 2.88 -7.29
C ARG A 92 19.38 4.03 -8.23
N ASP A 93 18.98 3.92 -9.49
CA ASP A 93 19.30 4.91 -10.52
C ASP A 93 18.28 6.08 -10.54
N TYR A 94 17.26 6.02 -9.68
CA TYR A 94 16.28 7.08 -9.49
C TYR A 94 16.68 7.99 -8.34
N GLY A 95 16.53 9.30 -8.53
CA GLY A 95 16.74 10.28 -7.46
C GLY A 95 15.63 10.22 -6.40
N ILE A 96 15.98 10.48 -5.14
CA ILE A 96 15.00 10.67 -4.06
C ILE A 96 14.40 12.08 -4.18
N THR A 97 13.45 12.23 -5.10
CA THR A 97 12.71 13.47 -5.36
C THR A 97 11.20 13.19 -5.35
N PRO A 98 10.34 14.16 -5.02
CA PRO A 98 8.90 13.91 -4.94
C PRO A 98 8.30 13.47 -6.29
N GLU A 99 8.84 13.94 -7.41
CA GLU A 99 8.39 13.60 -8.77
C GLU A 99 8.60 12.11 -9.07
N ASN A 100 9.63 11.51 -8.49
CA ASN A 100 9.99 10.12 -8.74
C ASN A 100 9.17 9.12 -7.94
N TYR A 101 8.37 9.55 -6.95
CA TYR A 101 7.61 8.62 -6.11
C TYR A 101 6.69 7.70 -6.91
N TYR A 102 5.88 8.27 -7.81
CA TYR A 102 4.97 7.50 -8.65
C TYR A 102 5.71 6.67 -9.70
N VAL A 103 6.82 7.18 -10.24
CA VAL A 103 7.66 6.46 -11.22
C VAL A 103 8.26 5.21 -10.57
N ILE A 104 8.90 5.38 -9.41
CA ILE A 104 9.51 4.28 -8.65
C ILE A 104 8.47 3.23 -8.26
N ARG A 105 7.28 3.67 -7.83
CA ARG A 105 6.16 2.76 -7.55
C ARG A 105 5.80 1.91 -8.77
N THR A 106 5.63 2.54 -9.94
CA THR A 106 5.29 1.84 -11.18
C THR A 106 6.38 0.82 -11.53
N VAL A 107 7.66 1.20 -11.46
CA VAL A 107 8.79 0.30 -11.73
C VAL A 107 8.78 -0.92 -10.81
N LEU A 108 8.52 -0.72 -9.52
CA LEU A 108 8.44 -1.81 -8.56
C LEU A 108 7.22 -2.71 -8.82
N ASP A 109 6.06 -2.14 -9.16
CA ASP A 109 4.86 -2.92 -9.48
C ASP A 109 4.99 -3.68 -10.80
N GLU A 110 5.63 -3.11 -11.80
CA GLU A 110 5.93 -3.79 -13.06
C GLU A 110 6.92 -4.95 -12.87
N LYS A 111 7.90 -4.78 -11.98
CA LYS A 111 8.93 -5.79 -11.73
C LYS A 111 8.47 -6.90 -10.79
N PHE A 112 7.73 -6.56 -9.72
CA PHE A 112 7.38 -7.48 -8.64
C PHE A 112 5.87 -7.73 -8.49
N GLY A 113 5.04 -6.84 -9.03
CA GLY A 113 3.58 -6.89 -8.99
C GLY A 113 2.93 -7.75 -10.07
N GLN A 114 3.72 -8.47 -10.87
CA GLN A 114 3.27 -9.37 -11.94
C GLN A 114 2.43 -10.55 -11.41
N SER A 115 1.19 -10.27 -11.01
CA SER A 115 0.26 -11.24 -10.44
C SER A 115 -0.07 -12.39 -11.40
N HIS A 116 0.14 -12.19 -12.70
CA HIS A 116 -0.02 -13.23 -13.72
C HIS A 116 1.04 -14.34 -13.60
N ILE A 117 2.28 -14.02 -13.23
CA ILE A 117 3.34 -15.02 -12.98
C ILE A 117 2.99 -15.83 -11.74
N ILE A 118 2.55 -15.18 -10.67
CA ILE A 118 2.14 -15.85 -9.43
C ILE A 118 0.94 -16.78 -9.70
N LYS A 119 -0.08 -16.29 -10.42
CA LYS A 119 -1.22 -17.11 -10.83
C LYS A 119 -0.78 -18.30 -11.68
N LYS A 120 0.07 -18.10 -12.70
CA LYS A 120 0.60 -19.17 -13.55
C LYS A 120 1.38 -20.20 -12.74
N SER A 121 2.21 -19.76 -11.80
CA SER A 121 2.93 -20.66 -10.88
C SER A 121 1.97 -21.50 -10.05
N LEU A 122 0.94 -20.88 -9.45
CA LEU A 122 -0.08 -21.59 -8.66
C LEU A 122 -0.90 -22.57 -9.51
N TYR A 123 -1.25 -22.18 -10.73
CA TYR A 123 -1.93 -23.06 -11.69
C TYR A 123 -1.05 -24.25 -12.08
N ASN A 124 0.24 -24.06 -12.31
CA ASN A 124 1.18 -25.13 -12.63
C ASN A 124 1.34 -26.09 -11.44
N GLU A 125 1.43 -25.56 -10.21
CA GLU A 125 1.53 -26.34 -8.99
C GLU A 125 0.26 -27.20 -8.77
N LEU A 126 -0.92 -26.60 -8.94
CA LEU A 126 -2.20 -27.32 -8.92
C LEU A 126 -2.30 -28.38 -10.02
N HIS A 127 -1.83 -28.06 -11.23
CA HIS A 127 -1.83 -28.99 -12.36
C HIS A 127 -0.90 -30.19 -12.10
N SER A 128 0.28 -29.95 -11.53
CA SER A 128 1.24 -31.01 -11.18
C SER A 128 0.65 -31.99 -10.16
N ILE A 129 -0.10 -31.48 -9.17
CA ILE A 129 -0.79 -32.33 -8.18
C ILE A 129 -1.84 -33.21 -8.87
N LYS A 130 -2.59 -32.66 -9.84
CA LYS A 130 -3.60 -33.40 -10.59
C LYS A 130 -2.99 -34.41 -11.56
N GLU A 131 -1.80 -34.20 -12.10
CA GLU A 131 -1.14 -35.21 -12.94
C GLU A 131 -0.56 -36.36 -12.13
N ASN A 132 -0.16 -36.12 -10.88
CA ASN A 132 0.20 -37.18 -9.95
C ASN A 132 -0.99 -38.14 -9.66
N ASP A 133 -2.22 -37.69 -9.93
CA ASP A 133 -3.45 -38.50 -9.92
C ASP A 133 -3.48 -39.59 -11.01
N ARG A 134 -2.65 -39.48 -12.06
CA ARG A 134 -2.57 -40.51 -13.10
C ARG A 134 -1.74 -41.71 -12.66
N GLU A 135 -0.72 -41.50 -11.84
CA GLU A 135 0.17 -42.59 -11.40
C GLU A 135 -0.57 -43.60 -10.52
N TRP A 136 -1.46 -43.15 -9.64
CA TRP A 136 -2.26 -44.10 -8.84
C TRP A 136 -3.30 -44.82 -9.69
N LYS A 137 -3.87 -44.20 -10.72
CA LYS A 137 -4.77 -44.88 -11.67
C LYS A 137 -4.04 -46.01 -12.39
N THR A 138 -2.83 -45.73 -12.90
CA THR A 138 -2.00 -46.78 -13.52
C THR A 138 -1.62 -47.88 -12.55
N THR A 139 -1.41 -47.54 -11.27
CA THR A 139 -1.10 -48.52 -10.22
C THR A 139 -2.31 -49.41 -9.91
N VAL A 140 -3.51 -48.83 -9.81
CA VAL A 140 -4.77 -49.57 -9.58
C VAL A 140 -5.07 -50.50 -10.76
N GLU A 141 -4.95 -50.02 -11.99
CA GLU A 141 -5.13 -50.84 -13.20
C GLU A 141 -4.14 -52.03 -13.24
N ALA A 142 -2.88 -51.81 -12.83
CA ALA A 142 -1.89 -52.88 -12.74
C ALA A 142 -2.26 -53.91 -11.67
N ILE A 143 -2.76 -53.49 -10.51
CA ILE A 143 -3.24 -54.37 -9.44
C ILE A 143 -4.44 -55.18 -9.92
N GLU A 144 -5.44 -54.54 -10.52
CA GLU A 144 -6.62 -55.22 -11.06
C GLU A 144 -6.25 -56.27 -12.11
N ARG A 145 -5.27 -55.95 -12.99
CA ARG A 145 -4.75 -56.91 -13.97
C ARG A 145 -4.14 -58.14 -13.30
N ILE A 146 -3.35 -57.95 -12.25
CA ILE A 146 -2.71 -59.06 -11.52
C ILE A 146 -3.76 -59.91 -10.81
N LEU A 147 -4.75 -59.29 -10.16
CA LEU A 147 -5.82 -60.02 -9.47
C LEU A 147 -6.62 -60.92 -10.43
N ARG A 148 -6.99 -60.42 -11.62
CA ARG A 148 -7.66 -61.24 -12.65
C ARG A 148 -6.84 -62.44 -13.11
N GLN A 149 -5.51 -62.32 -13.13
CA GLN A 149 -4.61 -63.42 -13.51
C GLN A 149 -4.47 -64.49 -12.43
N LEU A 150 -4.69 -64.14 -11.16
CA LEU A 150 -4.62 -65.06 -10.03
C LEU A 150 -5.94 -65.80 -9.78
N GLU A 151 -7.07 -65.22 -10.21
CA GLU A 151 -8.41 -65.82 -10.12
C GLU A 151 -8.74 -66.76 -11.29
N ALA A 152 -7.89 -66.84 -12.32
CA ALA A 152 -8.01 -67.72 -13.49
C ALA A 152 -7.19 -69.01 -13.31
#